data_AF-A0A661TTH0-F1
#
_entry.id   AF-A0A661TTH0-F1
#
_cell.length_a   1.000
_cell.length_b   1.000
_cell.length_c   1.000
_cell.angle_alpha   90.00
_cell.angle_beta   90.00
_cell.angle_gamma   90.00
#
_symmetry.space_group_name_H-M   'P 1'
#
loop_
_entity.id
_entity.type
_entity.pdbx_description
1 polymer ?
#
loop_
_entity_poly.entity_id
_entity_poly.type
_entity_poly.pdbx_seq_one_letter_code
_entity_poly.pdbx_strand_id
1 'polypeptide(L)'
;MKTYLLSWNPEIWEWDDLDDEINTIKEKGFVEGRWSCGRTKIIKPGDYFFLIRLGKEPKGIFASGRIISDVYEDEHWNEERY
;
A
#
# COMPACT_ATOMS: atom_id res chain seq x y z
N MET A 1 2.70 16.59 9.45
CA MET A 1 3.37 15.71 8.50
C MET A 1 3.97 14.54 9.27
N LYS A 2 3.39 13.36 9.08
CA LYS A 2 3.79 12.10 9.72
C LYS A 2 4.20 11.10 8.64
N THR A 3 4.88 10.04 9.07
CA THR A 3 5.28 8.93 8.20
C THR A 3 4.74 7.63 8.76
N TYR A 4 4.16 6.82 7.89
CA TYR A 4 3.53 5.55 8.23
C TYR A 4 4.27 4.38 7.57
N LEU A 5 4.20 3.21 8.19
CA LEU A 5 4.64 1.94 7.61
C LEU A 5 3.40 1.08 7.34
N LEU A 6 3.17 0.77 6.07
CA LEU A 6 2.11 -0.12 5.62
C LEU A 6 2.73 -1.45 5.19
N SER A 7 1.95 -2.53 5.24
CA SER A 7 2.45 -3.87 4.96
C SER A 7 1.71 -4.55 3.81
N TRP A 8 2.47 -5.31 3.03
CA TRP A 8 1.97 -6.25 2.04
C TRP A 8 2.51 -7.65 2.34
N ASN A 9 1.66 -8.66 2.23
CA ASN A 9 2.08 -10.07 2.29
C ASN A 9 1.55 -10.81 1.04
N PRO A 10 2.42 -11.18 0.07
CA PRO A 10 2.02 -11.93 -1.13
C PRO A 10 1.49 -13.34 -0.84
N GLU A 11 1.69 -13.89 0.35
CA GLU A 11 1.06 -15.16 0.75
C GLU A 11 -0.41 -15.00 1.14
N ILE A 12 -0.87 -13.76 1.35
CA ILE A 12 -2.24 -13.43 1.78
C ILE A 12 -3.01 -12.70 0.68
N TRP A 13 -2.34 -11.82 -0.06
CA TRP A 13 -2.96 -11.04 -1.14
C TRP A 13 -2.00 -10.93 -2.32
N GLU A 14 -2.42 -11.47 -3.46
CA GLU A 14 -1.69 -11.39 -4.72
C GLU A 14 -1.85 -9.99 -5.32
N TRP A 15 -0.74 -9.45 -5.82
CA TRP A 15 -0.68 -8.13 -6.46
C TRP A 15 -0.45 -8.35 -7.95
N ASP A 16 -1.53 -8.64 -8.67
CA ASP A 16 -1.50 -9.18 -10.03
C ASP A 16 -0.82 -8.25 -11.05
N ASP A 17 -0.95 -6.93 -10.86
CA ASP A 17 -0.46 -5.88 -11.75
C ASP A 17 0.83 -5.20 -11.27
N LEU A 18 1.53 -5.77 -10.28
CA LEU A 18 2.74 -5.17 -9.71
C LEU A 18 3.83 -4.90 -10.76
N ASP A 19 4.05 -5.83 -11.70
CA ASP A 19 5.07 -5.66 -12.74
C ASP A 19 4.70 -4.54 -13.74
N ASP A 20 3.41 -4.39 -14.07
CA ASP A 20 2.90 -3.33 -14.94
C ASP A 20 2.95 -1.97 -14.25
N GLU A 21 2.65 -1.91 -12.95
CA GLU A 21 2.82 -0.71 -12.14
C GLU A 21 4.29 -0.30 -12.05
N ILE A 22 5.23 -1.24 -11.87
CA ILE A 22 6.67 -0.95 -11.88
C ILE A 22 7.10 -0.32 -13.21
N ASN A 23 6.60 -0.84 -14.34
CA ASN A 23 6.87 -0.27 -15.65
C ASN A 23 6.27 1.14 -15.79
N THR A 24 5.03 1.33 -15.31
CA THR A 24 4.38 2.63 -15.30
C THR A 24 5.15 3.64 -14.43
N ILE A 25 5.67 3.24 -13.28
CA ILE A 25 6.52 4.08 -12.42
C ILE A 25 7.82 4.47 -13.15
N LYS A 26 8.45 3.55 -13.90
CA LYS A 26 9.66 3.88 -14.67
C LYS A 26 9.40 4.93 -15.75
N GLU A 27 8.20 4.94 -16.33
CA GLU A 27 7.83 5.88 -17.39
C GLU A 27 7.27 7.21 -16.87
N LYS A 28 6.34 7.15 -15.90
CA LYS A 28 5.55 8.30 -15.40
C LYS A 28 6.05 8.85 -14.06
N GLY A 29 6.89 8.10 -13.35
CA GLY A 29 7.45 8.45 -12.04
C GLY A 29 6.60 8.04 -10.84
N PHE A 30 5.33 7.68 -11.03
CA PHE A 30 4.43 7.23 -9.97
C PHE A 30 3.23 6.45 -10.51
N VAL A 31 2.55 5.74 -9.61
CA VAL A 31 1.21 5.20 -9.78
C VAL A 31 0.38 5.58 -8.56
N GLU A 32 -0.94 5.64 -8.73
CA GLU A 32 -1.89 5.82 -7.63
C GLU A 32 -2.46 4.46 -7.25
N GLY A 33 -2.46 4.16 -5.96
CA GLY A 33 -2.94 2.89 -5.43
C GLY A 33 -3.68 3.08 -4.13
N ARG A 34 -4.41 2.05 -3.73
CA ARG A 34 -5.14 2.03 -2.45
C ARG A 34 -4.54 0.98 -1.55
N TRP A 35 -4.51 1.26 -0.25
CA TRP A 35 -3.95 0.34 0.72
C TRP A 35 -4.72 0.37 2.03
N SER A 36 -4.96 -0.81 2.61
CA SER A 36 -5.59 -0.89 3.92
C SER A 36 -4.68 -0.30 5.01
N CYS A 37 -5.22 0.66 5.78
CA CYS A 37 -4.55 1.22 6.96
C CYS A 37 -5.02 0.56 8.27
N GLY A 38 -5.76 -0.55 8.18
CA GLY A 38 -6.34 -1.25 9.32
C GLY A 38 -7.17 -0.32 10.20
N ARG A 39 -6.82 -0.23 11.49
CA ARG A 39 -7.53 0.62 12.46
C ARG A 39 -7.05 2.08 12.48
N THR A 40 -5.99 2.42 11.75
CA THR A 40 -5.42 3.77 11.78
C THR A 40 -6.26 4.73 10.95
N LYS A 41 -7.13 5.51 11.61
CA LYS A 41 -8.01 6.50 10.95
C LYS A 41 -7.43 7.93 10.87
N ILE A 42 -6.19 8.12 11.31
CA ILE A 42 -5.58 9.45 11.47
C ILE A 42 -4.63 9.85 10.33
N ILE A 43 -4.49 9.01 9.30
CA ILE A 43 -3.66 9.29 8.12
C ILE A 43 -4.33 10.40 7.31
N LYS A 44 -3.56 11.39 6.85
CA LYS A 44 -4.09 12.53 6.11
C LYS A 44 -3.33 12.80 4.81
N PRO A 45 -3.95 13.47 3.83
CA PRO A 45 -3.24 13.98 2.65
C PRO A 45 -1.99 14.77 3.02
N GLY A 46 -0.89 14.50 2.32
CA GLY A 46 0.42 15.11 2.56
C GLY A 46 1.30 14.39 3.58
N ASP A 47 0.80 13.37 4.28
CA ASP A 47 1.65 12.44 5.02
C ASP A 47 2.42 11.52 4.06
N TYR A 48 3.47 10.87 4.56
CA TYR A 48 4.30 9.94 3.80
C TYR A 48 4.05 8.50 4.24
N PHE A 49 4.33 7.55 3.35
CA PHE A 49 4.33 6.13 3.70
C PHE A 49 5.53 5.38 3.12
N PHE A 50 5.88 4.29 3.79
CA PHE A 50 6.68 3.20 3.27
C PHE A 50 5.84 1.93 3.21
N LEU A 51 6.15 1.05 2.27
CA LEU A 51 5.51 -0.25 2.12
C LEU A 51 6.53 -1.37 2.34
N ILE A 52 6.26 -2.24 3.32
CA ILE A 52 7.08 -3.41 3.65
C ILE A 52 6.47 -4.69 3.11
N ARG A 53 7.27 -5.50 2.42
CA ARG A 53 6.93 -6.87 2.01
C ARG A 53 7.23 -7.84 3.14
N LEU A 54 6.24 -8.66 3.50
CA LEU A 54 6.27 -9.67 4.56
C LEU A 54 5.93 -11.07 4.00
N GLY A 55 5.94 -12.10 4.86
CA GLY A 55 5.60 -13.49 4.48
C GLY A 55 6.67 -14.17 3.64
N LYS A 56 6.76 -13.81 2.35
CA LYS A 56 7.66 -14.40 1.35
C LYS A 56 8.91 -13.56 1.09
N GLU A 57 10.08 -14.19 1.12
CA GLU A 57 11.35 -13.55 0.77
C GLU A 57 11.38 -13.06 -0.71
N PRO A 58 12.10 -11.96 -1.02
CA PRO A 58 12.83 -11.11 -0.09
C PRO A 58 11.90 -10.22 0.75
N LYS A 59 12.12 -10.16 2.06
CA LYS A 59 11.39 -9.25 2.98
C LYS A 59 12.09 -7.91 3.09
N GLY A 60 11.29 -6.87 3.34
CA GLY A 60 11.82 -5.52 3.56
C GLY A 60 10.98 -4.42 2.92
N ILE A 61 11.38 -3.18 3.18
CA ILE A 61 10.76 -2.00 2.56
C ILE A 61 11.15 -1.98 1.09
N PHE A 62 10.16 -1.86 0.20
CA PHE A 62 10.39 -1.89 -1.24
C PHE A 62 9.69 -0.75 -2.00
N ALA A 63 8.76 -0.02 -1.37
CA ALA A 63 8.11 1.14 -1.96
C ALA A 63 7.91 2.27 -0.94
N SER A 64 7.72 3.48 -1.45
CA SER A 64 7.40 4.67 -0.68
C SER A 64 6.51 5.61 -1.50
N GLY A 65 5.82 6.52 -0.82
CA GLY A 65 4.97 7.49 -1.50
C GLY A 65 4.36 8.52 -0.58
N ARG A 66 3.41 9.27 -1.13
CA ARG A 66 2.63 10.28 -0.43
C ARG A 66 1.18 9.87 -0.34
N ILE A 67 0.57 10.17 0.79
CA ILE A 67 -0.87 10.03 0.97
C ILE A 67 -1.55 11.18 0.24
N ILE A 68 -2.52 10.84 -0.61
CA ILE A 68 -3.28 11.80 -1.42
C ILE A 68 -4.76 11.87 -1.04
N SER A 69 -5.24 11.02 -0.13
CA SER A 69 -6.63 11.00 0.36
C SER A 69 -6.71 10.88 1.88
N ASP A 70 -7.84 11.28 2.46
CA ASP A 70 -8.20 10.88 3.82
C ASP A 70 -8.51 9.37 3.88
N VAL A 71 -8.52 8.82 5.09
CA VAL A 71 -8.98 7.45 5.33
C VAL A 71 -10.50 7.39 5.13
N TYR A 72 -10.95 6.41 4.36
CA TYR A 72 -12.36 6.09 4.18
C TYR A 72 -12.61 4.60 4.46
N GLU A 73 -13.86 4.28 4.75
CA GLU A 73 -14.31 2.90 4.84
C GLU A 73 -14.61 2.40 3.43
N ASP A 74 -14.06 1.25 3.09
CA ASP A 74 -14.28 0.56 1.83
C ASP A 74 -14.60 -0.91 2.13
N GLU A 75 -15.11 -1.64 1.14
CA GLU A 75 -15.35 -3.07 1.28
C GLU A 75 -14.08 -3.78 1.74
N HIS A 76 -14.21 -4.71 2.69
CA HIS A 76 -13.05 -5.41 3.21
C HIS A 76 -12.39 -6.17 2.07
N TRP A 77 -11.10 -5.95 1.84
CA TRP A 77 -10.31 -6.64 0.81
C TRP A 77 -10.25 -8.18 0.96
N ASN A 78 -10.89 -8.75 2.00
CA ASN A 78 -10.94 -10.16 2.31
C ASN A 78 -12.39 -10.53 2.63
N GLU A 79 -13.05 -11.22 1.70
CA GLU A 79 -14.46 -11.60 1.79
C GLU A 79 -14.76 -12.60 2.93
N GLU A 80 -13.75 -13.31 3.45
CA GLU A 80 -13.93 -14.35 4.48
C GLU A 80 -13.87 -13.82 5.93
N ARG A 81 -13.59 -12.53 6.15
CA ARG A 81 -13.52 -11.96 7.49
C ARG A 81 -14.48 -10.77 7.66
N TYR A 82 -15.66 -11.07 8.19
CA TYR A 82 -16.57 -10.11 8.84
C TYR A 82 -16.19 -9.89 10.30
#